data_AF-A0A0T9E799-F1
#
_entry.id   AF-A0A0T9E799-F1
#
_cell.length_a   1.000
_cell.length_b   1.000
_cell.length_c   1.000
_cell.angle_alpha   90.00
_cell.angle_beta   90.00
_cell.angle_gamma   90.00
#
_symmetry.space_group_name_H-M   'P 1'
#
loop_
_entity.id
_entity.type
_entity.pdbx_description
1 polymer ?
#
loop_
_entity_poly.entity_id
_entity_poly.type
_entity_poly.pdbx_seq_one_letter_code
_entity_poly.pdbx_strand_id
1 'polypeptide(L)'
;MPTATLLDTYSPELFCMIRNFHDAAPKVADAVGGNGYSLAAAGTILGAPNPYVYPDNLPRVNAHGGPGGRPGCWQTITRELWPAPYLVMDTGASLAPYNHVELGQPMFTEYVWGRQYGENTINP
;
A
#
# COMPACT_ATOMS: atom_id res chain seq x y z
N MET A 1 20.84 14.65 19.64
CA MET A 1 20.93 13.34 18.97
C MET A 1 19.79 13.22 17.98
N PRO A 2 20.05 12.93 16.69
CA PRO A 2 19.02 12.90 15.66
C PRO A 2 17.92 11.84 15.93
N THR A 3 18.25 10.78 16.67
CA THR A 3 17.31 9.72 17.04
C THR A 3 16.23 10.15 18.03
N ALA A 4 16.55 11.02 19.00
CA ALA A 4 15.59 11.48 20.00
C ALA A 4 14.54 12.42 19.39
N THR A 5 14.95 13.32 18.51
CA THR A 5 14.03 14.21 17.77
C THR A 5 13.12 13.43 16.83
N LEU A 6 13.65 12.39 16.18
CA LEU A 6 12.85 11.51 15.33
C LEU A 6 11.84 10.71 16.16
N LEU A 7 12.27 10.14 17.29
CA LEU A 7 11.36 9.46 18.20
C LEU A 7 10.27 10.39 18.72
N ASP A 8 10.59 11.63 19.08
CA ASP A 8 9.60 12.61 19.54
C ASP A 8 8.56 12.92 18.45
N THR A 9 9.02 13.13 17.21
CA THR A 9 8.17 13.39 16.04
C THR A 9 7.21 12.24 15.74
N TYR A 10 7.69 11.00 15.84
CA TYR A 10 6.93 9.78 15.51
C TYR A 10 6.29 9.09 16.73
N SER A 11 6.49 9.60 17.95
CA SER A 11 5.94 9.03 19.18
C SER A 11 4.42 8.81 19.16
N PRO A 12 3.59 9.67 18.53
CA PRO A 12 2.16 9.44 18.48
C PRO A 12 1.77 8.19 17.68
N GLU A 13 2.58 7.77 16.70
CA GLU A 13 2.29 6.59 15.89
C GLU A 13 2.33 5.30 16.69
N LEU A 14 3.19 5.19 17.69
CA LEU A 14 3.28 4.00 18.55
C LEU A 14 1.97 3.76 19.30
N PHE A 15 1.41 4.83 19.88
CA PHE A 15 0.11 4.76 20.54
C PHE A 15 -0.99 4.38 19.54
N CYS A 16 -0.99 5.00 18.36
CA CYS A 16 -2.02 4.77 17.34
C CYS A 16 -1.94 3.37 16.73
N MET A 17 -0.72 2.81 16.57
CA MET A 17 -0.51 1.42 16.20
C MET A 17 -1.24 0.51 17.20
N ILE A 18 -0.93 0.63 18.50
CA ILE A 18 -1.51 -0.23 19.53
C ILE A 18 -3.04 -0.11 19.57
N ARG A 19 -3.57 1.12 19.59
CA ARG A 19 -5.02 1.37 19.59
C ARG A 19 -5.71 0.76 18.37
N ASN A 20 -5.17 0.99 17.18
CA ASN A 20 -5.79 0.50 15.96
C ASN A 20 -5.68 -1.03 15.84
N PHE A 21 -4.61 -1.65 16.36
CA PHE A 21 -4.53 -3.11 16.46
C PHE A 21 -5.60 -3.67 17.38
N HIS A 22 -5.84 -3.05 18.54
CA HIS A 22 -6.93 -3.44 19.43
C HIS A 22 -8.29 -3.41 18.72
N ASP A 23 -8.57 -2.35 17.97
CA ASP A 23 -9.87 -2.18 17.29
C ASP A 23 -10.02 -3.06 16.02
N ALA A 24 -8.91 -3.40 15.36
CA ALA A 24 -8.89 -4.22 14.15
C ALA A 24 -8.82 -5.72 14.45
N ALA A 25 -8.14 -6.14 15.52
CA ALA A 25 -7.95 -7.54 15.89
C ALA A 25 -9.26 -8.36 15.91
N PRO A 26 -10.36 -7.93 16.57
CA PRO A 26 -11.59 -8.73 16.58
C PRO A 26 -12.22 -8.84 15.18
N LYS A 27 -12.16 -7.77 14.38
CA LYS A 27 -12.72 -7.77 13.01
C LYS A 27 -11.96 -8.72 12.09
N VAL A 28 -10.62 -8.75 12.22
CA VAL A 28 -9.78 -9.69 11.49
C VAL A 28 -10.04 -11.10 11.97
N ALA A 29 -10.13 -11.33 13.28
CA ALA A 29 -10.45 -12.64 13.84
C ALA A 29 -11.75 -13.18 13.26
N ASP A 30 -12.82 -12.38 13.23
CA ASP A 30 -14.10 -12.79 12.61
C ASP A 30 -13.96 -13.09 11.11
N ALA A 31 -13.16 -12.31 10.37
CA ALA A 31 -12.96 -12.52 8.94
C ALA A 31 -12.14 -13.79 8.61
N VAL A 32 -11.18 -14.16 9.46
CA VAL A 32 -10.29 -15.31 9.26
C VAL A 32 -10.77 -16.59 9.93
N GLY A 33 -11.94 -16.56 10.56
CA GLY A 33 -12.64 -17.75 11.07
C GLY A 33 -12.73 -17.91 12.59
N GLY A 34 -12.39 -16.87 13.34
CA GLY A 34 -12.71 -16.74 14.77
C GLY A 34 -14.22 -16.73 15.07
N ASN A 35 -15.07 -16.54 14.05
CA ASN A 35 -16.52 -16.65 14.12
C ASN A 35 -17.06 -18.08 13.91
N GLY A 36 -16.18 -19.08 13.79
CA GLY A 36 -16.54 -20.50 13.57
C GLY A 36 -16.78 -20.89 12.11
N TYR A 37 -16.64 -19.96 11.16
CA TYR A 37 -16.68 -20.22 9.72
C TYR A 37 -15.27 -20.13 9.12
N SER A 38 -15.04 -20.68 7.93
CA SER A 38 -13.74 -20.53 7.25
C SER A 38 -13.59 -19.17 6.58
N LEU A 39 -12.35 -18.68 6.47
CA LEU A 39 -12.01 -17.55 5.59
C LEU A 39 -12.47 -17.85 4.16
N ALA A 40 -13.31 -16.97 3.60
CA ALA A 40 -13.66 -16.98 2.18
C ALA A 40 -12.83 -15.92 1.46
N ALA A 41 -11.79 -16.34 0.73
CA ALA A 41 -10.96 -15.46 -0.07
C ALA A 41 -10.99 -15.87 -1.54
N ALA A 42 -10.99 -14.87 -2.43
CA ALA A 42 -10.78 -15.06 -3.86
C ALA A 42 -9.36 -14.61 -4.21
N GLY A 43 -8.57 -15.55 -4.72
CA GLY A 43 -7.24 -15.26 -5.29
C GLY A 43 -7.33 -15.06 -6.79
N THR A 44 -6.41 -14.28 -7.35
CA THR A 44 -6.15 -14.25 -8.80
C THR A 44 -4.81 -14.90 -9.06
N ILE A 45 -4.72 -15.70 -10.13
CA ILE A 45 -3.42 -16.18 -10.61
C ILE A 45 -2.80 -15.04 -11.40
N LEU A 46 -1.74 -14.47 -10.85
CA LEU A 46 -0.89 -13.49 -11.52
C LEU A 46 0.26 -14.25 -12.16
N GLY A 47 0.56 -13.99 -13.43
CA GLY A 47 1.72 -14.59 -14.08
C GLY A 47 3.02 -13.87 -13.76
N ALA A 48 4.02 -14.03 -14.62
CA ALA A 48 5.37 -13.55 -14.34
C ALA A 48 5.38 -12.01 -14.23
N PRO A 49 5.85 -11.45 -13.10
CA PRO A 49 6.04 -10.01 -12.99
C PRO A 49 7.15 -9.54 -13.93
N ASN A 50 7.18 -8.24 -14.19
CA ASN A 50 8.23 -7.63 -15.02
C ASN A 50 9.62 -7.85 -14.40
N PRO A 51 10.66 -8.06 -15.23
CA PRO A 51 12.01 -8.25 -14.74
C PRO A 51 12.52 -7.01 -14.01
N TYR A 52 13.38 -7.24 -13.02
CA TYR A 52 14.03 -6.15 -12.31
C TYR A 52 15.05 -5.45 -13.24
N VAL A 53 14.93 -4.13 -13.40
CA VAL A 53 15.86 -3.29 -14.17
C VAL A 53 16.57 -2.35 -13.22
N TYR A 54 17.90 -2.45 -13.15
CA TYR A 54 18.75 -1.51 -12.41
C TYR A 54 19.15 -0.34 -13.33
N PRO A 55 19.12 0.92 -12.86
CA PRO A 55 18.80 1.40 -11.50
C PRO A 55 17.32 1.76 -11.26
N ASP A 56 16.46 1.63 -12.28
CA ASP A 56 15.10 2.19 -12.26
C ASP A 56 14.20 1.58 -11.17
N ASN A 57 14.39 0.30 -10.86
CA ASN A 57 13.61 -0.42 -9.83
C ASN A 57 14.26 -0.37 -8.43
N LEU A 58 15.15 0.58 -8.14
CA LEU A 58 15.71 0.71 -6.79
C LEU A 58 14.60 0.97 -5.76
N PRO A 59 14.62 0.28 -4.58
CA PRO A 59 13.67 0.55 -3.52
C PRO A 59 13.71 2.03 -3.13
N ARG A 60 12.57 2.69 -3.25
CA ARG A 60 12.39 4.08 -2.80
C ARG A 60 11.78 4.08 -1.41
N VAL A 61 12.20 5.03 -0.58
CA VAL A 61 11.77 5.16 0.84
C VAL A 61 11.20 6.54 1.12
N ASN A 62 10.49 7.11 0.15
CA ASN A 62 9.99 8.49 0.20
C ASN A 62 8.53 8.59 0.71
N ALA A 63 8.09 7.62 1.51
CA ALA A 63 6.80 7.67 2.18
C ALA A 63 6.89 8.54 3.44
N HIS A 64 6.21 9.68 3.44
CA HIS A 64 6.18 10.58 4.59
C HIS A 64 4.77 11.10 4.84
N GLY A 65 4.46 11.35 6.12
CA GLY A 65 3.28 12.11 6.52
C GLY A 65 1.96 11.56 6.00
N GLY A 66 1.45 10.49 6.63
CA GLY A 66 0.13 9.91 6.36
C GLY A 66 -1.02 10.94 6.31
N PRO A 67 -2.28 10.53 6.09
CA PRO A 67 -3.43 11.39 5.76
C PRO A 67 -3.55 12.78 6.44
N GLY A 68 -2.83 13.81 5.99
CA GLY A 68 -2.71 15.11 6.69
C GLY A 68 -1.29 15.56 7.02
N GLY A 69 -0.27 14.82 6.57
CA GLY A 69 1.15 15.21 6.59
C GLY A 69 1.87 15.02 7.93
N ARG A 70 1.28 14.35 8.93
CA ARG A 70 1.84 14.24 10.28
C ARG A 70 1.62 12.87 10.94
N PRO A 71 2.57 12.35 11.74
CA PRO A 71 2.38 11.14 12.56
C PRO A 71 1.16 11.27 13.49
N GLY A 72 0.26 10.28 13.51
CA GLY A 72 -0.90 10.35 14.40
C GLY A 72 -2.02 9.33 14.17
N CYS A 73 -3.09 9.50 14.96
CA CYS A 73 -4.26 8.64 14.96
C CYS A 73 -5.23 9.12 13.90
N TRP A 74 -5.21 8.47 12.75
CA TRP A 74 -6.08 8.81 11.62
C TRP A 74 -7.55 8.51 11.91
N GLN A 75 -8.42 9.23 11.21
CA GLN A 75 -9.86 8.98 11.21
C GLN A 75 -10.12 7.59 10.61
N THR A 76 -11.08 6.86 11.19
CA THR A 76 -11.54 5.62 10.58
C THR A 76 -12.20 5.93 9.25
N ILE A 77 -11.89 5.14 8.21
CA ILE A 77 -12.55 5.28 6.92
C ILE A 77 -14.01 4.85 7.07
N THR A 78 -14.92 5.82 7.03
CA THR A 78 -16.37 5.59 7.01
C THR A 78 -16.94 5.92 5.63
N ARG A 79 -18.20 5.57 5.37
CA ARG A 79 -18.85 5.83 4.08
C ARG A 79 -19.03 7.33 3.80
N GLU A 80 -19.06 8.13 4.86
CA GLU A 80 -19.19 9.58 4.81
C GLU A 80 -17.85 10.28 4.52
N LEU A 81 -16.72 9.58 4.71
CA LEU A 81 -15.37 10.04 4.38
C LEU A 81 -15.00 9.67 2.94
N TRP A 82 -15.82 10.10 1.97
CA TRP A 82 -15.58 9.86 0.55
C TRP A 82 -15.32 11.18 -0.20
N PRO A 83 -14.23 11.28 -1.00
CA PRO A 83 -13.18 10.28 -1.23
C PRO A 83 -12.25 10.12 -0.02
N ALA A 84 -11.93 8.87 0.33
CA ALA A 84 -11.08 8.58 1.48
C ALA A 84 -9.65 9.09 1.25
N PRO A 85 -9.05 9.82 2.22
CA PRO A 85 -7.67 10.26 2.07
C PRO A 85 -6.74 9.05 2.13
N TYR A 86 -5.91 8.90 1.10
CA TYR A 86 -4.87 7.87 1.05
C TYR A 86 -3.50 8.55 0.92
N LEU A 87 -2.48 7.90 1.48
CA LEU A 87 -1.10 8.34 1.32
C LEU A 87 -0.59 7.87 -0.04
N VAL A 88 -0.23 8.83 -0.91
CA VAL A 88 0.59 8.55 -2.09
C VAL A 88 2.03 8.40 -1.61
N MET A 89 2.55 7.18 -1.64
CA MET A 89 3.91 6.83 -1.23
C MET A 89 4.74 6.40 -2.44
N ASP A 90 5.85 7.11 -2.68
CA ASP A 90 6.87 6.70 -3.64
C ASP A 90 7.78 5.62 -3.01
N THR A 91 7.18 4.45 -2.75
CA THR A 91 7.82 3.26 -2.17
C THR A 91 7.45 1.97 -2.90
N GLY A 92 6.82 2.07 -4.06
CA GLY A 92 6.34 0.93 -4.85
C GLY A 92 5.06 0.27 -4.32
N ALA A 93 4.55 0.70 -3.16
CA ALA A 93 3.29 0.19 -2.59
C ALA A 93 2.08 1.05 -2.96
N SER A 94 2.28 2.31 -3.37
CA SER A 94 1.22 3.05 -4.06
C SER A 94 1.24 2.67 -5.52
N LEU A 95 0.12 2.16 -6.01
CA LEU A 95 -0.20 2.32 -7.42
C LEU A 95 -0.39 3.83 -7.61
N ALA A 96 0.65 4.51 -8.11
CA ALA A 96 0.51 5.89 -8.51
C ALA A 96 -0.69 5.97 -9.47
N PRO A 97 -1.63 6.92 -9.28
CA PRO A 97 -2.59 7.21 -10.34
C PRO A 97 -1.77 7.50 -11.58
N TYR A 98 -1.91 6.68 -12.62
CA TYR A 98 -1.28 6.92 -13.91
C TYR A 98 -1.69 8.31 -14.37
N ASN A 99 -0.80 9.29 -14.16
CA ASN A 99 -1.03 10.69 -14.52
C ASN A 99 -0.68 10.95 -15.99
N HIS A 100 -0.28 9.90 -16.71
CA HIS A 100 -0.01 9.87 -18.13
C HIS A 100 -1.02 8.99 -18.86
N VAL A 101 -1.32 9.33 -20.11
CA VAL A 101 -2.15 8.49 -20.97
C VAL A 101 -1.29 7.35 -21.48
N GLU A 102 -1.59 6.14 -21.02
CA GLU A 102 -1.00 4.91 -21.54
C GLU A 102 -2.08 3.89 -21.87
N LEU A 103 -1.71 2.89 -22.68
CA LEU A 103 -2.54 1.70 -22.83
C LEU A 103 -2.67 1.06 -21.44
N GLY A 104 -3.88 0.67 -21.05
CA GLY A 104 -4.11 0.06 -19.74
C GLY A 104 -3.27 -1.20 -19.58
N GLN A 105 -2.19 -1.10 -18.81
CA GLN A 105 -1.29 -2.20 -18.50
C GLN A 105 -1.52 -2.67 -17.06
N PRO A 106 -1.42 -3.98 -16.79
CA PRO A 106 -1.00 -5.04 -17.72
C PRO A 106 -2.12 -5.53 -18.65
N MET A 107 -1.78 -5.78 -19.93
CA MET A 107 -2.67 -6.45 -20.88
C MET A 107 -2.61 -7.98 -20.72
N PHE A 108 -3.58 -8.72 -21.29
CA PHE A 108 -3.61 -10.20 -21.22
C PHE A 108 -2.28 -10.86 -21.60
N THR A 109 -1.58 -10.35 -22.63
CA THR A 109 -0.28 -10.88 -23.05
C THR A 109 0.81 -10.72 -21.98
N GLU A 110 0.73 -9.69 -21.15
CA GLU A 110 1.71 -9.37 -20.12
C GLU A 110 1.51 -10.24 -18.89
N TYR A 111 0.27 -10.65 -18.62
CA TYR A 111 -0.02 -11.69 -17.62
C TYR A 111 0.60 -13.04 -17.98
N VAL A 112 0.85 -13.35 -19.25
CA VAL A 112 1.39 -14.67 -19.65
C VAL A 112 2.89 -14.62 -19.91
N TRP A 113 3.39 -13.58 -20.57
CA TRP A 113 4.76 -13.52 -21.10
C TRP A 113 5.60 -12.39 -20.50
N GLY A 114 5.09 -11.65 -19.51
CA GLY A 114 5.70 -10.40 -19.03
C GLY A 114 5.51 -9.25 -20.04
N ARG A 115 5.86 -8.01 -19.65
CA ARG A 115 5.70 -6.82 -20.50
C ARG A 115 6.47 -6.99 -21.82
N GLN A 116 5.74 -6.91 -22.94
CA GLN A 116 6.29 -7.02 -24.30
C GLN A 116 6.41 -5.64 -24.99
N TYR A 117 5.65 -4.65 -24.52
CA TYR A 117 5.58 -3.30 -25.09
C TYR A 117 5.60 -2.25 -23.96
N GLY A 118 6.38 -1.18 -24.14
CA GLY A 118 6.60 -0.14 -23.11
C GLY A 118 7.92 -0.32 -22.35
N GLU A 119 8.16 0.51 -21.34
CA GLU A 119 9.39 0.43 -20.53
C GLU A 119 9.35 -0.80 -19.61
N ASN A 120 10.44 -1.55 -19.49
CA ASN A 120 10.47 -2.73 -18.61
C ASN A 120 10.54 -2.40 -17.11
N THR A 121 10.54 -1.11 -16.75
CA THR A 121 10.51 -0.66 -15.35
C THR A 121 9.17 -1.00 -14.68
N ILE A 122 9.26 -1.35 -13.40
CA ILE A 122 8.10 -1.58 -12.53
C ILE A 122 7.56 -0.24 -11.99
N ASN A 123 8.40 0.80 -11.99
CA ASN A 123 8.10 2.13 -11.48
C ASN A 123 8.55 3.21 -12.50
N PRO A 124 7.75 3.49 -13.55
CA PRO A 124 8.03 4.57 -14.50
C PRO A 124 7.94 5.97 -13.86
#